data_AF-A0A6P4C1U1-F1
#
_entry.id   AF-A0A6P4C1U1-F1
#
_cell.length_a   1.000
_cell.length_b   1.000
_cell.length_c   1.000
_cell.angle_alpha   90.00
_cell.angle_beta   90.00
_cell.angle_gamma   90.00
#
_symmetry.space_group_name_H-M   'P 1'
#
loop_
_entity.id
_entity.type
_entity.pdbx_description
1 polymer ?
#
loop_
_entity_poly.entity_id
_entity_poly.type
_entity_poly.pdbx_seq_one_letter_code
_entity_poly.pdbx_strand_id
1 'polypeptide(L)'
;MRIITRSQSRKKIGRYNQNQNVSEGDGGDRISDLPDSILLHIMSFMMIHDVIKTCILSTRWKNLWKSMPNIKLHTADFRNHCVFSEFISGIVSCRDGRGDGDHPLISLDFSRHGYLQNYILTDLMRYVVSKDIQHLKIYVPYNLGLPSFVFSCSSLLSLDLSVSSYDLKRRTRISKPLELPSLVSLRLESVAISVDENCQAEPFSKCVKLKTLSINNFLMISPDSDIDRSGTLVISNAKLASLTIKEYKRYKILVSTPNLRSFTLDGSPFQQLRGKKGMAIELQSSSLA
;
A
#
# COMPACT_ATOMS: atom_id res chain seq x y z
N MET A 1 -36.28 -50.82 -51.68
CA MET A 1 -37.27 -49.75 -51.48
C MET A 1 -36.59 -48.40 -51.73
N ARG A 2 -36.74 -47.83 -52.92
CA ARG A 2 -36.19 -46.52 -53.32
C ARG A 2 -37.33 -45.78 -54.00
N ILE A 3 -37.72 -44.63 -53.45
CA ILE A 3 -38.73 -43.75 -54.05
C ILE A 3 -38.07 -42.42 -54.37
N ILE A 4 -38.31 -41.99 -55.60
CA ILE A 4 -37.85 -40.79 -56.29
C ILE A 4 -38.78 -39.61 -55.94
N THR A 5 -38.35 -38.39 -56.31
CA THR A 5 -39.11 -37.15 -56.64
C THR A 5 -39.14 -36.09 -55.54
N ARG A 6 -39.09 -34.77 -55.81
CA ARG A 6 -38.94 -33.92 -57.02
C ARG A 6 -38.63 -32.50 -56.49
N SER A 7 -37.92 -31.70 -57.28
CA SER A 7 -37.83 -30.25 -57.11
C SER A 7 -39.12 -29.55 -57.58
N GLN A 8 -39.47 -28.42 -56.96
CA GLN A 8 -40.23 -27.33 -57.60
C GLN A 8 -40.09 -26.02 -56.80
N SER A 9 -39.91 -24.92 -57.53
CA SER A 9 -39.70 -23.56 -57.05
C SER A 9 -40.95 -22.68 -57.21
N ARG A 10 -40.97 -21.58 -56.43
CA ARG A 10 -41.71 -20.30 -56.56
C ARG A 10 -43.11 -20.19 -55.92
N LYS A 11 -43.26 -19.27 -54.96
CA LYS A 11 -43.73 -17.87 -55.17
C LYS A 11 -43.74 -17.08 -53.85
N LYS A 12 -43.19 -15.86 -53.88
CA LYS A 12 -43.36 -14.81 -52.85
C LYS A 12 -44.78 -14.25 -52.95
N ILE A 13 -45.47 -14.13 -51.82
CA ILE A 13 -46.59 -13.19 -51.62
C ILE A 13 -46.31 -12.46 -50.31
N GLY A 14 -46.12 -11.15 -50.41
CA GLY A 14 -45.90 -10.27 -49.28
C GLY A 14 -47.17 -10.03 -48.48
N ARG A 15 -47.00 -9.88 -47.17
CA ARG A 15 -47.93 -9.16 -46.30
C ARG A 15 -47.09 -8.27 -45.39
N TYR A 16 -47.21 -6.96 -45.64
CA TYR A 16 -46.84 -5.91 -44.70
C TYR A 16 -47.70 -6.09 -43.45
N ASN A 17 -47.09 -6.30 -42.30
CA ASN A 17 -47.71 -6.06 -41.00
C ASN A 17 -46.80 -5.10 -40.23
N GLN A 18 -47.24 -3.84 -40.17
CA GLN A 18 -46.82 -2.89 -39.17
C GLN A 18 -47.34 -3.38 -37.82
N ASN A 19 -46.49 -4.03 -37.03
CA ASN A 19 -46.69 -4.10 -35.59
C ASN A 19 -45.67 -3.18 -34.96
N GLN A 20 -46.16 -2.02 -34.52
CA GLN A 20 -45.52 -1.20 -33.50
C GLN A 20 -45.36 -2.07 -32.25
N ASN A 21 -44.23 -2.75 -32.14
CA ASN A 21 -43.75 -3.22 -30.86
C ASN A 21 -43.07 -2.03 -30.21
N VAL A 22 -43.79 -1.39 -29.29
CA VAL A 22 -43.21 -0.60 -28.21
C VAL A 22 -42.13 -1.49 -27.61
N SER A 23 -40.86 -1.15 -27.84
CA SER A 23 -39.75 -1.83 -27.18
C SER A 23 -39.90 -1.56 -25.70
N GLU A 24 -40.38 -2.57 -24.98
CA GLU A 24 -40.12 -2.78 -23.55
C GLU A 24 -38.70 -2.28 -23.28
N GLY A 25 -38.57 -1.38 -22.30
CA GLY A 25 -37.31 -0.71 -21.99
C GLY A 25 -36.18 -1.73 -21.96
N ASP A 26 -35.29 -1.60 -22.94
CA ASP A 26 -34.12 -2.45 -23.10
C ASP A 26 -33.36 -2.40 -21.77
N GLY A 27 -33.49 -3.48 -20.99
CA GLY A 27 -32.66 -3.74 -19.83
C GLY A 27 -31.24 -4.12 -20.26
N GLY A 28 -30.72 -3.41 -21.27
CA GLY A 28 -29.40 -3.62 -21.84
C GLY A 28 -28.33 -3.51 -20.77
N ASP A 29 -27.23 -4.23 -20.95
CA ASP A 29 -26.10 -4.21 -20.03
C ASP A 29 -25.36 -2.88 -20.09
N ARG A 30 -25.89 -1.89 -19.36
CA ARG A 30 -25.35 -0.53 -19.27
C ARG A 30 -23.93 -0.48 -18.73
N ILE A 31 -23.45 -1.54 -18.05
CA ILE A 31 -22.07 -1.60 -17.54
C ILE A 31 -21.11 -1.88 -18.71
N SER A 32 -21.52 -2.71 -19.67
CA SER A 32 -20.72 -3.01 -20.86
C SER A 32 -20.53 -1.78 -21.77
N ASP A 33 -21.45 -0.81 -21.74
CA ASP A 33 -21.35 0.43 -22.51
C ASP A 33 -20.45 1.51 -21.89
N LEU A 34 -20.04 1.34 -20.62
CA LEU A 34 -19.18 2.32 -19.95
C LEU A 34 -17.80 2.38 -20.59
N PRO A 35 -17.13 3.55 -20.65
CA PRO A 35 -15.72 3.67 -21.08
C PRO A 35 -14.73 2.96 -20.14
N ASP A 36 -13.56 2.56 -20.66
CA ASP A 36 -12.52 1.85 -19.89
C ASP A 36 -12.08 2.63 -18.64
N SER A 37 -11.98 3.96 -18.75
CA SER A 37 -11.62 4.82 -17.62
C SER A 37 -12.62 4.74 -16.47
N ILE A 38 -13.91 4.62 -16.78
CA ILE A 38 -14.97 4.48 -15.76
C ILE A 38 -14.94 3.08 -15.16
N LEU A 39 -14.70 2.04 -15.96
CA LEU A 39 -14.54 0.67 -15.44
C LEU A 39 -13.33 0.57 -14.50
N LEU A 40 -12.19 1.14 -14.87
CA LEU A 40 -11.00 1.22 -14.01
C LEU A 40 -11.27 2.01 -12.73
N HIS A 41 -12.05 3.08 -12.82
CA HIS A 41 -12.49 3.85 -11.65
C HIS A 41 -13.36 3.00 -10.72
N ILE A 42 -14.35 2.27 -11.25
CA ILE A 42 -15.19 1.34 -10.48
C ILE A 42 -14.32 0.28 -9.79
N MET A 43 -13.42 -0.38 -10.53
CA MET A 43 -12.50 -1.38 -9.99
C MET A 43 -11.60 -0.82 -8.88
N SER A 44 -11.20 0.45 -8.95
CA SER A 44 -10.33 1.08 -7.95
C SER A 44 -10.94 1.16 -6.53
N PHE A 45 -12.26 1.03 -6.43
CA PHE A 45 -12.95 0.96 -5.14
C PHE A 45 -12.91 -0.43 -4.51
N MET A 46 -12.68 -1.48 -5.30
CA MET A 46 -12.77 -2.88 -4.90
C MET A 46 -11.43 -3.44 -4.40
N MET A 47 -11.48 -4.56 -3.67
CA MET A 47 -10.29 -5.38 -3.41
C MET A 47 -9.92 -6.13 -4.68
N ILE A 48 -8.62 -6.33 -4.91
CA ILE A 48 -8.12 -6.97 -6.13
C ILE A 48 -8.66 -8.39 -6.33
N HIS A 49 -8.90 -9.12 -5.24
CA HIS A 49 -9.53 -10.44 -5.27
C HIS A 49 -10.97 -10.38 -5.82
N ASP A 50 -11.75 -9.36 -5.44
CA ASP A 50 -13.12 -9.20 -5.92
C ASP A 50 -13.14 -8.79 -7.38
N VAL A 51 -12.21 -7.91 -7.79
CA VAL A 51 -12.03 -7.56 -9.20
C VAL A 51 -11.74 -8.82 -10.03
N ILE A 52 -10.78 -9.64 -9.62
CA ILE A 52 -10.42 -10.87 -10.33
C ILE A 52 -11.61 -11.84 -10.40
N LYS A 53 -12.42 -11.95 -9.33
CA LYS A 53 -13.66 -12.75 -9.36
C LYS A 53 -14.67 -12.23 -10.39
N THR A 54 -14.87 -10.91 -10.45
CA THR A 54 -15.79 -10.31 -11.43
C THR A 54 -15.33 -10.45 -12.87
N CYS A 55 -14.03 -10.67 -13.12
CA CYS A 55 -13.49 -10.86 -14.46
C CYS A 55 -14.03 -12.12 -15.18
N ILE A 56 -14.64 -13.06 -14.46
CA ILE A 56 -15.33 -14.22 -15.06
C ILE A 56 -16.56 -13.77 -15.88
N LEU A 57 -17.16 -12.64 -15.51
CA LEU A 57 -18.38 -12.11 -16.13
C LEU A 57 -18.10 -11.30 -17.41
N SER A 58 -16.85 -10.86 -17.64
CA SER A 58 -16.52 -10.02 -18.79
C SER A 58 -15.05 -10.16 -19.21
N THR A 59 -14.82 -10.51 -20.48
CA THR A 59 -13.49 -10.55 -21.09
C THR A 59 -12.81 -9.18 -21.08
N ARG A 60 -13.60 -8.10 -21.20
CA ARG A 60 -13.10 -6.72 -21.10
C ARG A 60 -12.58 -6.42 -19.70
N TRP A 61 -13.31 -6.83 -18.66
CA TRP A 61 -12.85 -6.68 -17.27
C TRP A 61 -11.59 -7.50 -17.01
N LYS A 62 -11.52 -8.72 -17.55
CA LYS A 62 -10.34 -9.60 -17.49
C LYS A 62 -9.06 -8.98 -18.08
N ASN A 63 -9.18 -8.07 -19.04
CA ASN A 63 -8.03 -7.36 -19.58
C ASN A 63 -7.74 -6.08 -18.80
N LEU A 64 -8.78 -5.30 -18.46
CA LEU A 64 -8.61 -4.01 -17.78
C LEU A 64 -8.05 -4.10 -16.37
N TRP A 65 -8.36 -5.14 -15.59
CA TRP A 65 -7.85 -5.22 -14.22
C TRP A 65 -6.31 -5.21 -14.15
N LYS A 66 -5.64 -5.71 -15.20
CA LYS A 66 -4.17 -5.70 -15.30
C LYS A 66 -3.63 -4.28 -15.33
N SER A 67 -4.39 -3.32 -15.87
CA SER A 67 -4.02 -1.90 -15.98
C SER A 67 -4.44 -1.05 -14.79
N MET A 68 -5.01 -1.65 -13.74
CA MET A 68 -5.39 -0.89 -12.54
C MET A 68 -4.17 -0.24 -11.90
N PRO A 69 -4.12 1.08 -11.74
CA PRO A 69 -2.98 1.77 -11.15
C PRO A 69 -2.96 1.69 -9.62
N ASN A 70 -4.09 1.38 -9.00
CA ASN A 70 -4.26 1.35 -7.55
C ASN A 70 -4.75 -0.03 -7.13
N ILE A 71 -3.97 -0.73 -6.32
CA ILE A 71 -4.29 -2.08 -5.85
C ILE A 71 -4.54 -2.04 -4.35
N LYS A 72 -5.73 -2.51 -3.95
CA LYS A 72 -6.04 -2.83 -2.55
C LYS A 72 -6.01 -4.34 -2.40
N LEU A 73 -5.10 -4.82 -1.57
CA LEU A 73 -4.82 -6.23 -1.34
C LEU A 73 -4.86 -6.49 0.15
N HIS A 74 -6.08 -6.59 0.66
CA HIS A 74 -6.35 -6.98 2.05
C HIS A 74 -6.73 -8.46 2.05
N THR A 75 -6.11 -9.20 2.94
CA THR A 75 -6.02 -10.65 2.76
C THR A 75 -6.48 -11.40 3.99
N ALA A 76 -7.27 -10.76 4.85
CA ALA A 76 -7.88 -11.38 6.03
C ALA A 76 -8.72 -12.62 5.65
N ASP A 77 -9.24 -12.67 4.42
CA ASP A 77 -10.08 -13.76 3.93
C ASP A 77 -9.30 -15.04 3.54
N PHE A 78 -7.98 -14.96 3.35
CA PHE A 78 -7.16 -16.12 2.97
C PHE A 78 -6.71 -16.90 4.20
N ARG A 79 -7.42 -17.97 4.57
CA ARG A 79 -7.00 -18.85 5.68
C ARG A 79 -5.71 -19.63 5.38
N ASN A 80 -5.47 -19.96 4.10
CA ASN A 80 -4.31 -20.75 3.65
C ASN A 80 -3.23 -19.85 3.03
N HIS A 81 -2.01 -19.93 3.57
CA HIS A 81 -0.87 -19.14 3.12
C HIS A 81 -0.31 -19.59 1.75
N CYS A 82 -0.46 -20.87 1.37
CA CYS A 82 -0.07 -21.38 0.05
C CYS A 82 -0.97 -20.80 -1.05
N VAL A 83 -2.29 -20.84 -0.84
CA VAL A 83 -3.27 -20.24 -1.77
C VAL A 83 -3.04 -18.74 -1.90
N PHE A 84 -2.70 -18.08 -0.79
CA PHE A 84 -2.34 -16.67 -0.82
C PHE A 84 -1.06 -16.41 -1.65
N SER A 85 -0.02 -17.22 -1.45
CA SER A 85 1.22 -17.14 -2.21
C SER A 85 0.98 -17.31 -3.71
N GLU A 86 0.18 -18.30 -4.11
CA GLU A 86 -0.22 -18.54 -5.50
C GLU A 86 -0.99 -17.34 -6.08
N PHE A 87 -1.88 -16.74 -5.28
CA PHE A 87 -2.64 -15.56 -5.68
C PHE A 87 -1.73 -14.35 -5.95
N ILE A 88 -0.77 -14.06 -5.06
CA ILE A 88 0.24 -13.00 -5.27
C ILE A 88 1.07 -13.28 -6.52
N SER A 89 1.56 -14.52 -6.65
CA SER A 89 2.36 -14.94 -7.81
C SER A 89 1.58 -14.78 -9.11
N GLY A 90 0.27 -15.09 -9.09
CA GLY A 90 -0.63 -14.87 -10.22
C GLY A 90 -0.79 -13.39 -10.58
N ILE A 91 -1.00 -12.51 -9.59
CA ILE A 91 -1.09 -11.05 -9.82
C ILE A 91 0.19 -10.53 -10.46
N VAL A 92 1.36 -10.86 -9.89
CA VAL A 92 2.65 -10.42 -10.41
C VAL A 92 2.84 -10.97 -11.83
N SER A 93 2.63 -12.27 -12.06
CA SER A 93 2.81 -12.89 -13.38
C SER A 93 1.90 -12.28 -14.45
N CYS A 94 0.65 -11.96 -14.12
CA CYS A 94 -0.29 -11.35 -15.07
C CYS A 94 0.04 -9.89 -15.41
N ARG A 95 0.78 -9.18 -14.56
CA ARG A 95 1.07 -7.74 -14.71
C ARG A 95 2.53 -7.42 -15.03
N ASP A 96 3.42 -8.36 -14.76
CA ASP A 96 4.85 -8.30 -15.10
C ASP A 96 5.11 -8.78 -16.55
N GLY A 97 4.06 -9.26 -17.24
CA GLY A 97 4.10 -9.76 -18.61
C GLY A 97 4.63 -8.72 -19.60
N ARG A 98 5.90 -8.88 -20.00
CA ARG A 98 6.66 -8.08 -20.98
C ARG A 98 6.04 -7.92 -22.38
N GLY A 99 4.82 -8.42 -22.62
CA GLY A 99 4.19 -8.44 -23.94
C GLY A 99 2.80 -7.82 -24.04
N ASP A 100 2.13 -7.48 -22.93
CA ASP A 100 0.72 -7.01 -22.93
C ASP A 100 0.61 -5.51 -22.55
N GLY A 101 1.70 -4.76 -22.68
CA GLY A 101 1.83 -3.36 -22.26
C GLY A 101 2.44 -3.20 -20.86
N ASP A 102 3.05 -2.04 -20.61
CA ASP A 102 3.49 -1.71 -19.25
C ASP A 102 2.28 -1.25 -18.43
N HIS A 103 2.02 -1.98 -17.35
CA HIS A 103 0.88 -1.75 -16.47
C HIS A 103 1.36 -0.97 -15.24
N PRO A 104 1.07 0.35 -15.15
CA PRO A 104 1.57 1.16 -14.05
C PRO A 104 0.99 0.70 -12.72
N LEU A 105 1.79 0.83 -11.66
CA LEU A 105 1.35 0.63 -10.27
C LEU A 105 1.69 1.88 -9.47
N ILE A 106 0.70 2.76 -9.33
CA ILE A 106 0.85 4.04 -8.62
C ILE A 106 0.73 3.83 -7.11
N SER A 107 -0.22 2.97 -6.68
CA SER A 107 -0.42 2.70 -5.26
C SER A 107 -0.71 1.24 -4.94
N LEU A 108 -0.22 0.82 -3.77
CA LEU A 108 -0.50 -0.48 -3.16
C LEU A 108 -0.89 -0.26 -1.69
N ASP A 109 -2.10 -0.70 -1.34
CA ASP A 109 -2.55 -0.87 0.03
C ASP A 109 -2.59 -2.38 0.35
N PHE A 110 -1.55 -2.84 1.03
CA PHE A 110 -1.32 -4.24 1.35
C PHE A 110 -1.56 -4.51 2.84
N SER A 111 -2.44 -5.45 3.15
CA SER A 111 -2.74 -5.86 4.52
C SER A 111 -2.84 -7.37 4.63
N ARG A 112 -2.06 -7.97 5.54
CA ARG A 112 -2.12 -9.40 5.86
C ARG A 112 -2.11 -9.61 7.37
N HIS A 113 -3.20 -10.16 7.87
CA HIS A 113 -3.26 -10.73 9.21
C HIS A 113 -2.79 -12.19 9.16
N GLY A 114 -1.96 -12.59 10.11
CA GLY A 114 -1.40 -13.94 10.21
C GLY A 114 -0.06 -14.12 9.50
N TYR A 115 0.34 -15.38 9.30
CA TYR A 115 1.65 -15.72 8.76
C TYR A 115 1.78 -15.32 7.28
N LEU A 116 2.90 -14.66 6.96
CA LEU A 116 3.36 -14.37 5.62
C LEU A 116 4.84 -14.74 5.52
N GLN A 117 5.16 -15.65 4.60
CA GLN A 117 6.54 -16.02 4.35
C GLN A 117 7.32 -14.82 3.81
N ASN A 118 8.54 -14.62 4.33
CA ASN A 118 9.36 -13.45 4.01
C ASN A 118 9.67 -13.35 2.51
N TYR A 119 9.92 -14.46 1.82
CA TYR A 119 10.22 -14.45 0.39
C TYR A 119 9.03 -13.93 -0.45
N ILE A 120 7.78 -14.25 -0.09
CA ILE A 120 6.59 -13.73 -0.78
C ILE A 120 6.46 -12.21 -0.62
N LEU A 121 6.68 -11.69 0.60
CA LEU A 121 6.72 -10.25 0.80
C LEU A 121 7.84 -9.64 -0.04
N THR A 122 9.02 -10.26 -0.03
CA THR A 122 10.19 -9.77 -0.76
C THR A 122 9.95 -9.73 -2.27
N ASP A 123 9.34 -10.77 -2.84
CA ASP A 123 9.04 -10.84 -4.27
C ASP A 123 7.98 -9.82 -4.67
N LEU A 124 6.92 -9.67 -3.88
CA LEU A 124 5.93 -8.62 -4.06
C LEU A 124 6.58 -7.23 -4.01
N MET A 125 7.43 -6.97 -3.02
CA MET A 125 8.13 -5.69 -2.90
C MET A 125 9.08 -5.42 -4.06
N ARG A 126 9.73 -6.46 -4.60
CA ARG A 126 10.60 -6.32 -5.78
C ARG A 126 9.79 -5.89 -7.00
N TYR A 127 8.63 -6.52 -7.23
CA TYR A 127 7.70 -6.12 -8.28
C TYR A 127 7.15 -4.70 -8.05
N VAL A 128 6.80 -4.35 -6.81
CA VAL A 128 6.28 -3.02 -6.48
C VAL A 128 7.30 -1.91 -6.76
N VAL A 129 8.56 -2.12 -6.35
CA VAL A 129 9.65 -1.16 -6.58
C VAL A 129 10.01 -1.09 -8.06
N SER A 130 9.94 -2.19 -8.82
CA SER A 130 10.21 -2.17 -10.27
C SER A 130 9.16 -1.40 -11.09
N LYS A 131 8.02 -1.05 -10.49
CA LYS A 131 6.94 -0.27 -11.11
C LYS A 131 6.93 1.21 -10.74
N ASP A 132 7.98 1.71 -10.10
CA ASP A 132 8.10 3.11 -9.68
C ASP A 132 6.91 3.62 -8.86
N ILE A 133 6.52 2.82 -7.86
CA ILE A 133 5.38 3.12 -7.00
C ILE A 133 5.51 4.47 -6.27
N GLN A 134 4.38 5.18 -6.13
CA GLN A 134 4.32 6.47 -5.45
C GLN A 134 3.76 6.35 -4.03
N HIS A 135 2.80 5.45 -3.81
CA HIS A 135 2.13 5.32 -2.51
C HIS A 135 2.11 3.86 -2.05
N LEU A 136 2.83 3.58 -0.97
CA LEU A 136 2.93 2.25 -0.40
C LEU A 136 2.37 2.25 1.03
N LYS A 137 1.33 1.46 1.25
CA LYS A 137 0.78 1.17 2.57
C LYS A 137 0.88 -0.32 2.85
N ILE A 138 1.51 -0.66 3.97
CA ILE A 138 1.77 -2.04 4.37
C ILE A 138 1.35 -2.22 5.82
N TYR A 139 0.43 -3.15 6.04
CA TYR A 139 0.03 -3.63 7.35
C TYR A 139 0.27 -5.14 7.46
N VAL A 140 1.37 -5.51 8.11
CA VAL A 140 1.75 -6.92 8.31
C VAL A 140 2.22 -7.14 9.75
N PRO A 141 1.30 -7.28 10.73
CA PRO A 141 1.68 -7.84 12.03
C PRO A 141 2.35 -9.21 11.80
N TYR A 142 3.05 -9.85 12.71
CA TYR A 142 3.67 -11.19 12.50
C TYR A 142 4.75 -11.34 11.39
N ASN A 143 5.04 -10.34 10.54
CA ASN A 143 6.08 -10.47 9.50
C ASN A 143 7.47 -10.05 10.00
N LEU A 144 8.52 -10.68 9.45
CA LEU A 144 9.94 -10.66 9.84
C LEU A 144 10.73 -9.42 9.37
N GLY A 145 10.03 -8.36 8.96
CA GLY A 145 10.65 -7.12 8.49
C GLY A 145 10.58 -6.91 6.97
N LEU A 146 10.41 -5.65 6.58
CA LEU A 146 10.40 -5.22 5.18
C LEU A 146 11.82 -5.26 4.58
N PRO A 147 12.00 -5.69 3.32
CA PRO A 147 13.30 -5.63 2.67
C PRO A 147 13.87 -4.22 2.58
N SER A 148 15.18 -4.08 2.80
CA SER A 148 15.85 -2.77 2.88
C SER A 148 15.79 -1.97 1.58
N PHE A 149 15.73 -2.62 0.41
CA PHE A 149 15.66 -1.94 -0.88
C PHE A 149 14.39 -1.08 -1.05
N VAL A 150 13.32 -1.35 -0.28
CA VAL A 150 12.12 -0.51 -0.29
C VAL A 150 12.43 0.90 0.23
N PHE A 151 13.40 1.02 1.15
CA PHE A 151 13.85 2.29 1.72
C PHE A 151 14.82 3.09 0.83
N SER A 152 15.07 2.62 -0.40
CA SER A 152 15.84 3.33 -1.43
C SER A 152 15.01 3.65 -2.68
N CYS A 153 13.68 3.49 -2.62
CA CYS A 153 12.78 3.75 -3.74
C CYS A 153 12.61 5.27 -3.98
N SER A 154 13.16 5.77 -5.09
CA SER A 154 13.24 7.21 -5.38
C SER A 154 11.92 7.84 -5.84
N SER A 155 10.98 7.03 -6.35
CA SER A 155 9.65 7.43 -6.80
C SER A 155 8.62 7.54 -5.66
N LEU A 156 8.93 6.97 -4.49
CA LEU A 156 8.00 6.89 -3.37
C LEU A 156 7.71 8.27 -2.75
N LEU A 157 6.44 8.67 -2.77
CA LEU A 157 5.92 9.92 -2.20
C LEU A 157 5.31 9.73 -0.81
N SER A 158 4.71 8.56 -0.56
CA SER A 158 4.09 8.23 0.72
C SER A 158 4.41 6.79 1.12
N LEU A 159 4.86 6.61 2.35
CA LEU A 159 5.07 5.31 2.98
C LEU A 159 4.31 5.23 4.30
N ASP A 160 3.37 4.29 4.40
CA ASP A 160 2.70 3.93 5.65
C ASP A 160 3.03 2.48 5.99
N LEU A 161 3.91 2.31 6.97
CA LEU A 161 4.43 1.01 7.38
C LEU A 161 3.98 0.70 8.80
N SER A 162 3.15 -0.32 8.95
CA SER A 162 2.75 -0.88 10.24
C SER A 162 3.04 -2.37 10.27
N VAL A 163 4.10 -2.73 10.98
CA VAL A 163 4.56 -4.12 11.10
C VAL A 163 4.62 -4.46 12.59
N SER A 164 3.57 -5.07 13.13
CA SER A 164 3.54 -5.45 14.55
C SER A 164 3.93 -6.91 14.75
N SER A 165 5.17 -7.14 15.19
CA SER A 165 5.51 -8.35 15.92
C SER A 165 5.57 -8.02 17.42
N TYR A 166 4.86 -8.81 18.24
CA TYR A 166 5.10 -8.87 19.68
C TYR A 166 6.55 -9.28 19.99
N ASP A 167 7.19 -9.99 19.06
CA ASP A 167 8.60 -10.35 19.10
C ASP A 167 9.47 -9.20 18.58
N LEU A 168 10.22 -8.57 19.48
CA LEU A 168 11.13 -7.45 19.18
C LEU A 168 12.16 -7.82 18.09
N LYS A 169 12.56 -9.10 18.00
CA LYS A 169 13.56 -9.58 17.04
C LYS A 169 13.12 -9.48 15.58
N ARG A 170 11.80 -9.50 15.36
CA ARG A 170 11.16 -9.65 14.05
C ARG A 170 10.66 -8.34 13.45
N ARG A 171 10.85 -7.22 14.14
CA ARG A 171 10.44 -5.90 13.65
C ARG A 171 11.28 -5.49 12.45
N THR A 172 10.68 -4.72 11.54
CA THR A 172 11.41 -4.08 10.45
C THR A 172 12.50 -3.18 11.03
N ARG A 173 13.76 -3.46 10.67
CA ARG A 173 14.93 -2.69 11.12
C ARG A 173 15.27 -1.59 10.12
N ILE A 174 15.32 -0.37 10.62
CA ILE A 174 15.87 0.79 9.93
C ILE A 174 17.31 0.95 10.42
N SER A 175 18.24 0.31 9.71
CA SER A 175 19.67 0.28 10.07
C SER A 175 20.50 1.40 9.44
N LYS A 176 19.95 2.05 8.41
CA LYS A 176 20.57 3.15 7.68
C LYS A 176 19.56 4.29 7.51
N PRO A 177 20.02 5.53 7.29
CA PRO A 177 19.14 6.61 6.87
C PRO A 177 18.32 6.20 5.64
N LEU A 178 17.04 6.54 5.64
CA LEU A 178 16.11 6.23 4.56
C LEU A 178 16.45 7.07 3.33
N GLU A 179 16.84 6.43 2.23
CA GLU A 179 17.23 7.08 0.99
C GLU A 179 16.01 7.30 0.08
N LEU A 180 15.04 8.06 0.60
CA LEU A 180 13.76 8.32 -0.07
C LEU A 180 13.65 9.81 -0.45
N PRO A 181 14.31 10.27 -1.53
CA PRO A 181 14.45 11.70 -1.86
C PRO A 181 13.14 12.39 -2.26
N SER A 182 12.14 11.63 -2.73
CA SER A 182 10.83 12.16 -3.12
C SER A 182 9.76 12.08 -2.03
N LEU A 183 10.08 11.46 -0.89
CA LEU A 183 9.12 11.18 0.16
C LEU A 183 8.58 12.46 0.80
N VAL A 184 7.26 12.58 0.80
CA VAL A 184 6.51 13.70 1.37
C VAL A 184 5.86 13.32 2.69
N SER A 185 5.37 12.07 2.80
CA SER A 185 4.70 11.55 3.98
C SER A 185 5.28 10.22 4.43
N LEU A 186 5.59 10.12 5.71
CA LEU A 186 6.10 8.90 6.33
C LEU A 186 5.31 8.59 7.60
N ARG A 187 4.72 7.40 7.66
CA ARG A 187 4.13 6.82 8.87
C ARG A 187 4.83 5.51 9.16
N LEU A 188 5.41 5.42 10.35
CA LEU A 188 6.10 4.24 10.86
C LEU A 188 5.43 3.80 12.15
N GLU A 189 5.03 2.54 12.21
CA GLU A 189 4.40 1.95 13.37
C GLU A 189 5.08 0.61 13.70
N SER A 190 5.48 0.48 14.97
CA SER A 190 6.09 -0.75 15.50
C SER A 190 7.44 -1.15 14.87
N VAL A 191 8.23 -0.17 14.41
CA VAL A 191 9.56 -0.39 13.80
C VAL A 191 10.69 -0.44 14.83
N ALA A 192 11.83 -1.00 14.44
CA ALA A 192 13.09 -0.89 15.18
C ALA A 192 14.06 0.01 14.41
N ILE A 193 14.69 0.96 15.10
CA ILE A 193 15.62 1.93 14.54
C ILE A 193 16.99 1.68 15.18
N SER A 194 18.01 1.43 14.35
CA SER A 194 19.36 1.20 14.85
C SER A 194 19.99 2.50 15.31
N VAL A 195 20.67 2.45 16.45
CA VAL A 195 21.52 3.53 16.95
C VAL A 195 22.94 3.39 16.45
N ASP A 196 23.61 4.52 16.28
CA ASP A 196 25.05 4.59 16.04
C ASP A 196 25.86 4.38 17.33
N GLU A 197 27.19 4.47 17.20
CA GLU A 197 28.13 4.35 18.31
C GLU A 197 27.91 5.40 19.41
N ASN A 198 27.36 6.56 19.06
CA ASN A 198 27.02 7.65 19.97
C ASN A 198 25.63 7.48 20.61
N CYS A 199 24.98 6.33 20.42
CA CYS A 199 23.61 6.06 20.85
C CYS A 199 22.58 7.04 20.25
N GLN A 200 22.84 7.54 19.04
CA GLN A 200 21.94 8.41 18.28
C GLN A 200 21.35 7.66 17.09
N ALA A 201 20.14 8.02 16.71
CA ALA A 201 19.50 7.52 15.49
C ALA A 201 18.96 8.69 14.68
N GLU A 202 19.44 8.85 13.44
CA GLU A 202 18.98 9.89 12.52
C GLU A 202 18.51 9.30 11.18
N PRO A 203 17.40 8.52 11.19
CA PRO A 203 16.97 7.78 10.01
C PRO A 203 16.36 8.65 8.89
N PHE A 204 16.02 9.92 9.16
CA PHE A 204 15.21 10.74 8.24
C PHE A 204 15.99 11.86 7.55
N SER A 205 17.30 11.96 7.77
CA SER A 205 18.13 13.08 7.27
C SER A 205 18.19 13.16 5.73
N LYS A 206 18.02 12.03 5.03
CA LYS A 206 18.03 11.97 3.56
C LYS A 206 16.65 12.17 2.91
N CYS A 207 15.57 12.20 3.68
CA CYS A 207 14.21 12.47 3.21
C CYS A 207 13.97 13.98 3.04
N VAL A 208 14.65 14.62 2.09
CA VAL A 208 14.74 16.08 1.96
C VAL A 208 13.41 16.80 1.64
N LYS A 209 12.42 16.09 1.12
CA LYS A 209 11.07 16.63 0.80
C LYS A 209 10.01 16.31 1.87
N LEU A 210 10.38 15.65 2.96
CA LEU A 210 9.45 15.17 3.98
C LEU A 210 8.71 16.32 4.65
N LYS A 211 7.37 16.27 4.60
CA LYS A 211 6.47 17.27 5.20
C LYS A 211 5.75 16.72 6.43
N THR A 212 5.39 15.45 6.41
CA THR A 212 4.63 14.79 7.47
C THR A 212 5.36 13.54 7.95
N LEU A 213 5.59 13.45 9.25
CA LEU A 213 6.24 12.31 9.90
C LEU A 213 5.40 11.85 11.10
N SER A 214 4.98 10.59 11.10
CA SER A 214 4.36 9.93 12.24
C SER A 214 5.19 8.71 12.62
N ILE A 215 5.60 8.62 13.88
CA ILE A 215 6.35 7.48 14.43
C ILE A 215 5.64 7.01 15.69
N ASN A 216 5.20 5.77 15.68
CA ASN A 216 4.42 5.18 16.76
C ASN A 216 5.09 3.87 17.23
N ASN A 217 5.18 3.67 18.55
CA ASN A 217 5.64 2.43 19.16
C ASN A 217 7.00 1.93 18.61
N PHE A 218 7.99 2.82 18.46
CA PHE A 218 9.28 2.43 17.90
C PHE A 218 10.21 1.88 18.99
N LEU A 219 11.29 1.24 18.55
CA LEU A 219 12.35 0.76 19.43
C LEU A 219 13.69 1.26 18.96
N MET A 220 14.59 1.52 19.90
CA MET A 220 15.99 1.79 19.60
C MET A 220 16.82 0.54 19.93
N ILE A 221 17.56 0.05 18.95
CA ILE A 221 18.38 -1.16 19.08
C ILE A 221 19.81 -0.90 18.63
N SER A 222 20.78 -1.68 19.13
CA SER A 222 22.12 -1.69 18.52
C SER A 222 22.11 -2.53 17.24
N PRO A 223 23.02 -2.30 16.26
CA PRO A 223 23.06 -3.09 15.03
C PRO A 223 23.14 -4.61 15.27
N ASP A 224 23.91 -5.02 16.30
CA ASP A 224 24.20 -6.43 16.61
C ASP A 224 23.38 -6.97 17.80
N SER A 225 22.36 -6.25 18.26
CA SER A 225 21.55 -6.67 19.42
C SER A 225 20.07 -6.46 19.18
N ASP A 226 19.28 -7.41 19.64
CA ASP A 226 17.81 -7.34 19.60
C ASP A 226 17.24 -6.74 20.90
N ILE A 227 18.11 -6.21 21.76
CA ILE A 227 17.75 -5.65 23.04
C ILE A 227 17.51 -4.15 22.88
N ASP A 228 16.41 -3.70 23.47
CA ASP A 228 16.09 -2.29 23.62
C ASP A 228 17.23 -1.54 24.34
N ARG A 229 17.71 -0.46 23.72
CA ARG A 229 18.78 0.36 24.25
C ARG A 229 18.32 1.80 24.40
N SER A 230 18.73 2.44 25.49
CA SER A 230 18.56 3.88 25.65
C SER A 230 19.33 4.61 24.55
N GLY A 231 18.69 5.56 23.89
CA GLY A 231 19.34 6.39 22.89
C GLY A 231 18.59 7.69 22.63
N THR A 232 19.12 8.46 21.69
CA THR A 232 18.52 9.73 21.24
C THR A 232 18.05 9.62 19.81
N LEU A 233 16.74 9.71 19.58
CA LEU A 233 16.19 9.88 18.24
C LEU A 233 16.40 11.33 17.80
N VAL A 234 17.17 11.53 16.74
CA VAL A 234 17.46 12.84 16.16
C VAL A 234 16.59 13.02 14.92
N ILE A 235 15.81 14.10 14.90
CA ILE A 235 14.94 14.47 13.79
C ILE A 235 15.38 15.84 13.28
N SER A 236 16.29 15.83 12.31
CA SER A 236 16.75 17.04 11.62
C SER A 236 16.16 17.09 10.22
N ASN A 237 15.15 17.92 10.02
CA ASN A 237 14.53 18.08 8.70
C ASN A 237 13.96 19.49 8.50
N ALA A 238 14.52 20.22 7.53
CA ALA A 238 14.15 21.60 7.26
C ALA A 238 12.75 21.75 6.65
N LYS A 239 12.17 20.73 6.00
CA LYS A 239 10.87 20.81 5.31
C LYS A 239 9.71 20.23 6.13
N LEU A 240 10.02 19.57 7.25
CA LEU A 240 9.01 18.95 8.09
C LEU A 240 8.07 19.99 8.70
N ALA A 241 6.77 19.83 8.43
CA ALA A 241 5.71 20.73 8.87
C ALA A 241 4.80 20.09 9.93
N SER A 242 4.68 18.77 9.95
CA SER A 242 3.92 18.02 10.96
C SER A 242 4.71 16.83 11.48
N LEU A 243 4.79 16.72 12.80
CA LEU A 243 5.44 15.62 13.50
C LEU A 243 4.50 15.06 14.56
N THR A 244 4.22 13.75 14.48
CA THR A 244 3.50 13.00 15.49
C THR A 244 4.41 11.91 16.03
N ILE A 245 4.61 11.89 17.34
CA ILE A 245 5.34 10.83 18.03
C ILE A 245 4.42 10.23 19.07
N LYS A 246 4.18 8.92 18.96
CA LYS A 246 3.46 8.14 19.98
C LYS A 246 4.41 7.13 20.60
N GLU A 247 5.01 7.48 21.73
CA GLU A 247 6.08 6.68 22.35
C GLU A 247 5.88 6.51 23.85
N TYR A 248 5.76 5.25 24.26
CA TYR A 248 5.51 4.91 25.66
C TYR A 248 6.82 4.64 26.42
N LYS A 249 7.94 4.47 25.71
CA LYS A 249 9.26 4.28 26.30
C LYS A 249 9.99 5.61 26.57
N ARG A 250 11.03 5.54 27.41
CA ARG A 250 11.81 6.69 27.88
C ARG A 250 13.00 7.03 26.96
N TYR A 251 12.76 7.15 25.66
CA TYR A 251 13.81 7.60 24.73
C TYR A 251 13.99 9.12 24.76
N LYS A 252 15.22 9.59 24.56
CA LYS A 252 15.46 11.01 24.34
C LYS A 252 15.12 11.34 22.89
N ILE A 253 14.42 12.44 22.65
CA ILE A 253 14.08 12.88 21.29
C ILE A 253 14.62 14.30 21.12
N LEU A 254 15.44 14.49 20.09
CA LEU A 254 16.00 15.78 19.70
C LEU A 254 15.39 16.20 18.36
N VAL A 255 14.62 17.28 18.37
CA VAL A 255 13.94 17.79 17.17
C VAL A 255 14.58 19.10 16.71
N SER A 256 15.09 19.10 15.48
CA SER A 256 15.74 20.24 14.82
C SER A 256 15.04 20.53 13.49
N THR A 257 13.83 21.08 13.55
CA THR A 257 12.94 21.27 12.37
C THR A 257 12.40 22.70 12.32
N PRO A 258 13.06 23.63 11.60
CA PRO A 258 12.72 25.07 11.64
C PRO A 258 11.33 25.43 11.10
N ASN A 259 10.71 24.56 10.28
CA ASN A 259 9.41 24.80 9.64
C ASN A 259 8.25 24.01 10.27
N LEU A 260 8.45 23.45 11.47
CA LEU A 260 7.45 22.65 12.16
C LEU A 260 6.25 23.51 12.59
N ARG A 261 5.06 23.13 12.15
CA ARG A 261 3.79 23.84 12.42
C ARG A 261 2.88 23.07 13.37
N SER A 262 2.93 21.74 13.30
CA SER A 262 2.15 20.84 14.14
C SER A 262 3.09 19.86 14.82
N PHE A 263 2.98 19.75 16.14
CA PHE A 263 3.71 18.76 16.92
C PHE A 263 2.78 18.09 17.92
N THR A 264 2.62 16.79 17.78
CA THR A 264 1.84 15.95 18.69
C THR A 264 2.78 14.96 19.32
N LEU A 265 2.79 14.95 20.65
CA LEU A 265 3.50 13.97 21.44
C LEU A 265 2.52 13.28 22.39
N ASP A 266 2.40 11.96 22.25
CA ASP A 266 1.56 11.09 23.07
C ASP A 266 2.48 10.04 23.71
N GLY A 267 2.57 9.99 25.04
CA GLY A 267 3.58 9.15 25.69
C GLY A 267 4.01 9.56 27.09
N SER A 268 5.15 9.01 27.52
CA SER A 268 5.72 9.26 28.84
C SER A 268 6.22 10.72 29.00
N PRO A 269 5.92 11.42 30.11
CA PRO A 269 6.07 12.88 30.26
C PRO A 269 7.52 13.44 30.39
N PHE A 270 8.57 12.65 30.14
CA PHE A 270 9.96 13.03 30.44
C PHE A 270 10.73 13.73 29.29
N GLN A 271 10.04 14.30 28.30
CA GLN A 271 10.69 14.78 27.08
C GLN A 271 11.17 16.23 27.21
N GLN A 272 12.47 16.46 27.01
CA GLN A 272 13.02 17.81 26.83
C GLN A 272 12.82 18.24 25.37
N LEU A 273 11.78 19.02 25.11
CA LEU A 273 11.53 19.62 23.80
C LEU A 273 12.29 20.96 23.69
N ARG A 274 13.24 21.06 22.77
CA ARG A 274 13.85 22.35 22.39
C ARG A 274 13.26 22.82 21.06
N GLY A 275 12.20 23.64 21.13
CA GLY A 275 11.62 24.32 19.97
C GLY A 275 12.14 25.75 19.80
N LYS A 276 12.08 26.29 18.58
CA LYS A 276 12.27 27.73 18.33
C LYS A 276 11.04 28.50 18.84
N LYS A 277 11.22 29.76 19.29
CA LYS A 277 10.14 30.65 19.76
C LYS A 277 8.96 30.64 18.76
N GLY A 278 7.74 30.34 19.24
CA GLY A 278 6.50 30.37 18.45
C GLY A 278 5.89 29.00 18.11
N MET A 279 6.46 27.90 18.60
CA MET A 279 5.93 26.55 18.37
C MET A 279 4.73 26.28 19.30
N ALA A 280 3.54 26.02 18.72
CA ALA A 280 2.42 25.47 19.48
C ALA A 280 2.75 24.03 19.85
N ILE A 281 2.89 23.74 21.14
CA ILE A 281 3.10 22.39 21.66
C ILE A 281 1.75 21.93 22.19
N GLU A 282 1.06 21.07 21.44
CA GLU A 282 -0.14 20.39 21.93
C GLU A 282 0.30 19.15 22.72
N LEU A 283 0.27 19.26 24.04
CA LEU A 283 0.37 18.11 24.95
C LEU A 283 -1.03 17.55 25.15
N GLN A 284 -1.34 16.43 24.49
CA GLN A 284 -2.54 15.66 24.83
C GLN A 284 -2.17 14.64 25.91
N SER A 285 -2.58 14.90 27.15
CA SER A 285 -2.50 13.90 28.22
C SER A 285 -3.66 12.92 28.05
N SER A 286 -3.37 11.68 27.67
CA SER A 286 -4.33 10.58 27.79
C SER A 286 -4.41 10.16 29.26
N SER A 287 -5.42 10.65 29.98
CA SER A 287 -5.76 10.14 31.31
C SER A 287 -6.39 8.76 31.16
N LEU A 288 -5.59 7.71 31.31
CA LEU A 288 -6.11 6.37 31.56
C LEU A 288 -6.44 6.26 33.05
N ALA A 289 -7.75 6.21 33.35
CA ALA A 289 -8.29 5.68 34.60
C ALA A 289 -8.34 4.15 34.55
#